data_AF-A0A3A5Q536-F1
#
_entry.id   AF-A0A3A5Q536-F1
#
_cell.length_a   1.000
_cell.length_b   1.000
_cell.length_c   1.000
_cell.angle_alpha   90.00
_cell.angle_beta   90.00
_cell.angle_gamma   90.00
#
_symmetry.space_group_name_H-M   'P 1'
#
loop_
_entity.id
_entity.type
_entity.pdbx_description
1 polymer ?
#
loop_
_entity_poly.entity_id
_entity_poly.type
_entity_poly.pdbx_seq_one_letter_code
_entity_poly.pdbx_strand_id
1 'polypeptide(L)'
;MIIKDYKYENSIDGIHYIIDVDGYEFEMNHTKTGYGSVQHDDIYYFLDEIAEYDVQEVELIEDFVRFQNYLLMYGVGFALKNAEEVQDDSKI
;
A
#
# COMPACT_ATOMS: atom_id res chain seq x y z
N MET A 1 0.90 -10.36 -2.02
CA MET A 1 0.78 -9.05 -1.34
C MET A 1 -0.21 -9.06 -0.17
N ILE A 2 0.22 -8.60 1.02
CA ILE A 2 -0.59 -8.32 2.21
C ILE A 2 -0.35 -6.86 2.62
N ILE A 3 -1.41 -6.12 2.95
CA ILE A 3 -1.30 -4.75 3.48
C ILE A 3 -1.46 -4.80 5.00
N LYS A 4 -0.45 -4.31 5.73
CA LYS A 4 -0.44 -4.29 7.20
C LYS A 4 -0.46 -2.87 7.73
N ASP A 5 -0.96 -2.73 8.96
CA ASP A 5 -0.92 -1.49 9.74
C ASP A 5 -1.39 -0.23 9.00
N TYR A 6 -2.38 -0.38 8.12
CA TYR A 6 -2.91 0.73 7.33
C TYR A 6 -3.53 1.81 8.22
N LYS A 7 -2.99 3.02 8.12
CA LYS A 7 -3.43 4.21 8.85
C LYS A 7 -3.69 5.34 7.86
N TYR A 8 -4.84 5.97 8.02
CA TYR A 8 -5.24 7.15 7.26
C TYR A 8 -5.50 8.32 8.20
N GLU A 9 -4.67 9.36 8.09
CA GLU A 9 -4.78 10.58 8.88
C GLU A 9 -4.90 11.80 7.95
N ASN A 10 -6.13 12.08 7.52
CA ASN A 10 -6.47 13.15 6.56
C ASN A 10 -5.91 14.53 6.96
N SER A 11 -5.81 14.81 8.26
CA SER A 11 -5.55 16.17 8.77
C SER A 11 -4.08 16.54 8.97
N ILE A 12 -3.14 15.59 9.06
CA ILE A 12 -1.74 15.89 9.46
C ILE A 12 -0.70 15.03 8.74
N ASP A 13 -0.83 13.70 8.75
CA ASP A 13 0.28 12.78 8.41
C ASP A 13 0.16 12.09 7.04
N GLY A 14 -1.06 11.81 6.53
CA GLY A 14 -1.26 11.20 5.22
C GLY A 14 -1.71 9.73 5.27
N ILE A 15 -1.23 8.89 4.35
CA ILE A 15 -1.51 7.44 4.30
C ILE A 15 -0.22 6.68 4.61
N HIS A 16 -0.29 5.75 5.56
CA HIS A 16 0.84 4.93 6.01
C HIS A 16 0.44 3.46 6.09
N TYR A 17 1.27 2.55 5.59
CA TYR A 17 1.05 1.10 5.67
C TYR A 17 2.34 0.34 5.35
N ILE A 18 2.33 -0.97 5.57
CA ILE A 18 3.39 -1.87 5.14
C ILE A 18 2.85 -2.76 4.02
N ILE A 19 3.58 -2.87 2.92
CA ILE A 19 3.38 -3.87 1.89
C ILE A 19 4.24 -5.07 2.25
N ASP A 20 3.64 -6.25 2.40
CA ASP A 20 4.33 -7.53 2.53
C ASP A 20 4.12 -8.36 1.27
N VAL A 21 5.21 -8.67 0.57
CA VAL A 21 5.24 -9.57 -0.59
C VAL A 21 6.15 -10.74 -0.25
N ASP A 22 5.54 -11.92 -0.08
CA ASP A 22 6.24 -13.16 0.26
C ASP A 22 7.21 -13.07 1.46
N GLY A 23 6.86 -12.27 2.46
CA GLY A 23 7.66 -12.05 3.67
C GLY A 23 8.68 -10.90 3.55
N TYR A 24 8.74 -10.22 2.41
CA TYR A 24 9.53 -9.02 2.21
C TYR A 24 8.66 -7.79 2.44
N GLU A 25 9.03 -6.99 3.45
CA GLU A 25 8.24 -5.86 3.92
C GLU A 25 8.81 -4.53 3.44
N PHE A 26 7.93 -3.65 2.95
CA PHE A 26 8.26 -2.27 2.58
C PHE A 26 7.28 -1.28 3.22
N GLU A 27 7.83 -0.28 3.91
CA GLU A 27 7.05 0.78 4.54
C GLU A 27 6.66 1.84 3.50
N MET A 28 5.36 2.09 3.38
CA MET A 28 4.79 3.06 2.47
C MET A 28 4.29 4.28 3.22
N ASN A 29 4.82 5.44 2.87
CA ASN A 29 4.36 6.73 3.35
C ASN A 29 3.89 7.59 2.18
N HIS A 30 2.68 8.13 2.26
CA HIS A 30 2.12 9.08 1.29
C HIS A 30 1.77 10.38 2.00
N THR A 31 2.43 11.46 1.62
CA THR A 31 2.25 12.78 2.22
C THR A 31 1.55 13.73 1.25
N LYS A 32 0.48 14.37 1.72
CA LYS A 32 -0.19 15.40 0.92
C LYS A 32 0.68 16.63 0.86
N THR A 33 0.99 17.08 -0.36
CA THR A 33 1.77 18.30 -0.57
C THR A 33 0.86 19.42 -1.07
N GLY A 34 1.46 20.58 -1.36
CA GLY A 34 0.72 21.71 -1.95
C GLY A 34 0.21 21.41 -3.37
N TYR A 35 -0.71 22.26 -3.84
CA TYR A 35 -1.17 22.28 -5.24
C TYR A 35 -1.84 21.00 -5.76
N GLY A 36 -2.46 20.21 -4.88
CA GLY A 36 -3.14 18.99 -5.29
C GLY A 36 -2.16 17.93 -5.78
N SER A 37 -1.01 17.80 -5.10
CA SER A 37 -0.06 16.72 -5.36
C SER A 37 0.19 15.88 -4.10
N VAL A 38 0.78 14.72 -4.30
CA VAL A 38 1.12 13.75 -3.26
C VAL A 38 2.57 13.32 -3.49
N GLN A 39 3.34 13.23 -2.42
CA GLN A 39 4.65 12.61 -2.40
C GLN A 39 4.52 11.23 -1.77
N HIS A 40 5.22 10.24 -2.28
CA HIS A 40 5.39 8.95 -1.61
C HIS A 40 6.86 8.53 -1.63
N ASP A 41 7.20 7.55 -0.80
CA ASP A 41 8.55 6.99 -0.76
C ASP A 41 8.91 6.30 -2.07
N ASP A 42 10.20 6.33 -2.41
CA ASP A 42 10.74 5.71 -3.60
C ASP A 42 10.73 4.18 -3.44
N ILE A 43 9.81 3.53 -4.16
CA ILE A 43 9.57 2.09 -4.15
C ILE A 43 10.31 1.37 -5.30
N TYR A 44 11.07 2.06 -6.16
CA TYR A 44 11.58 1.46 -7.41
C TYR A 44 12.49 0.24 -7.18
N TYR A 45 13.38 0.29 -6.18
CA TYR A 45 14.22 -0.86 -5.85
C TYR A 45 13.41 -2.07 -5.37
N PHE A 46 12.36 -1.85 -4.58
CA PHE A 46 11.47 -2.91 -4.12
C PHE A 46 10.69 -3.54 -5.27
N LEU A 47 10.21 -2.72 -6.21
CA LEU A 47 9.50 -3.21 -7.39
C LEU A 47 10.41 -3.96 -8.36
N ASP A 48 11.67 -3.53 -8.53
CA ASP A 48 12.64 -4.21 -9.39
C ASP A 48 12.92 -5.63 -8.88
N GLU A 49 13.10 -5.78 -7.57
CA GLU A 49 13.27 -7.10 -6.93
C GLU A 49 12.05 -8.02 -7.13
N ILE A 50 10.82 -7.49 -7.05
CA ILE A 50 9.60 -8.27 -7.29
C ILE A 50 9.43 -8.60 -8.77
N ALA A 51 9.75 -7.66 -9.67
CA ALA A 51 9.60 -7.82 -11.12
C ALA A 51 10.42 -9.01 -11.67
N GLU A 52 11.53 -9.35 -11.02
CA GLU A 52 12.34 -10.54 -11.38
C GLU A 52 11.55 -11.85 -11.25
N TYR A 53 10.55 -11.89 -10.36
CA TYR A 53 9.77 -13.09 -10.05
C TYR A 53 8.32 -13.01 -10.53
N ASP A 54 7.66 -11.86 -10.36
CA ASP A 54 6.27 -11.65 -10.72
C ASP A 54 5.97 -10.20 -11.14
N VAL A 55 6.03 -9.96 -12.45
CA VAL A 55 5.69 -8.65 -13.05
C VAL A 55 4.22 -8.27 -12.81
N GLN A 56 3.31 -9.24 -12.68
CA GLN A 56 1.89 -8.92 -12.43
C GLN A 56 1.69 -8.41 -11.00
N GLU A 57 2.46 -8.91 -10.04
CA GLU A 57 2.43 -8.40 -8.67
C GLU A 57 2.93 -6.95 -8.59
N VAL A 58 3.94 -6.60 -9.39
CA VAL A 58 4.40 -5.19 -9.53
C VAL A 58 3.28 -4.28 -10.05
N GLU A 59 2.58 -4.68 -11.11
CA GLU A 59 1.46 -3.89 -11.65
C GLU A 59 0.37 -3.66 -10.59
N LEU A 60 0.06 -4.68 -9.77
CA LEU A 60 -0.92 -4.58 -8.68
C LEU A 60 -0.49 -3.62 -7.58
N ILE A 61 0.80 -3.64 -7.20
CA ILE A 61 1.35 -2.72 -6.21
C ILE A 61 1.31 -1.28 -6.73
N GLU A 62 1.76 -1.04 -7.95
CA GLU A 62 1.72 0.29 -8.57
C GLU A 62 0.30 0.86 -8.64
N ASP A 63 -0.67 0.02 -9.01
CA ASP A 63 -2.08 0.40 -9.03
C ASP A 63 -2.61 0.75 -7.64
N PHE A 64 -2.23 -0.02 -6.62
CA PHE A 64 -2.62 0.25 -5.24
C PHE A 64 -2.02 1.56 -4.73
N VAL A 65 -0.72 1.80 -4.95
CA VAL A 65 -0.01 3.04 -4.60
C VAL A 65 -0.66 4.24 -5.28
N ARG A 66 -0.98 4.12 -6.57
CA ARG A 66 -1.68 5.15 -7.34
C ARG A 66 -3.06 5.45 -6.78
N PHE A 67 -3.81 4.41 -6.39
CA PHE A 67 -5.11 4.59 -5.73
C PHE A 67 -4.99 5.37 -4.41
N GLN A 68 -4.01 5.05 -3.57
CA GLN A 68 -3.76 5.80 -2.32
C GLN A 68 -3.46 7.28 -2.60
N ASN A 69 -2.64 7.58 -3.62
CA ASN A 69 -2.37 8.95 -4.04
C ASN A 69 -3.65 9.70 -4.42
N TYR A 70 -4.58 9.06 -5.15
CA TYR A 70 -5.86 9.68 -5.50
C TYR A 70 -6.72 9.97 -4.28
N LEU A 71 -6.81 9.02 -3.34
CA LEU A 71 -7.58 9.20 -2.10
C LEU A 71 -7.07 10.43 -1.33
N LEU A 72 -5.76 10.55 -1.17
CA LEU A 72 -5.14 11.64 -0.43
C LEU A 72 -5.26 12.99 -1.16
N MET A 73 -5.02 13.00 -2.48
CA MET A 73 -5.13 14.20 -3.31
C MET A 73 -6.51 14.83 -3.22
N TYR A 74 -7.56 14.03 -3.33
CA TYR A 74 -8.94 14.50 -3.29
C TYR A 74 -9.54 14.57 -1.88
N GLY A 75 -8.78 14.22 -0.84
CA GLY A 75 -9.25 14.27 0.56
C GLY A 75 -10.37 13.27 0.84
N VAL A 76 -10.37 12.14 0.13
CA VAL A 76 -11.35 11.05 0.30
C VAL A 76 -10.92 10.20 1.48
N GLY A 77 -11.76 10.16 2.52
CA GLY A 77 -11.55 9.26 3.64
C GLY A 77 -11.89 7.81 3.28
N PHE A 78 -10.96 6.90 3.54
CA PHE A 78 -11.11 5.47 3.30
C PHE A 78 -10.57 4.68 4.49
N ALA A 79 -11.10 3.47 4.70
CA ALA A 79 -10.65 2.57 5.76
C ALA A 79 -10.63 1.13 5.24
N LEU A 80 -9.53 0.42 5.52
CA LEU A 80 -9.44 -1.02 5.36
C LEU A 80 -9.83 -1.71 6.67
N LYS A 81 -10.63 -2.77 6.56
CA LYS A 81 -10.91 -3.69 7.66
C LYS A 81 -10.30 -5.03 7.30
N ASN A 82 -9.60 -5.64 8.25
CA ASN A 82 -9.06 -6.98 8.06
C ASN A 82 -10.20 -7.95 7.74
N ALA A 83 -9.96 -8.85 6.79
CA ALA A 83 -10.81 -10.01 6.63
C ALA A 83 -10.68 -10.89 7.88
N GLU A 84 -11.76 -11.59 8.26
CA GLU A 84 -11.64 -12.65 9.25
C GLU A 84 -10.68 -13.71 8.71
N GLU A 85 -9.72 -14.15 9.52
CA GLU A 85 -8.85 -15.27 9.16
C GLU A 85 -9.75 -16.49 8.92
N VAL A 86 -9.82 -16.93 7.67
CA VAL A 86 -10.47 -18.19 7.35
C VAL A 86 -9.50 -19.28 7.79
N GLN A 87 -9.81 -20.00 8.88
CA GLN A 87 -9.07 -21.20 9.24
C GLN A 87 -9.17 -22.17 8.07
N ASP A 88 -8.02 -22.44 7.44
CA ASP A 88 -7.91 -23.49 6.43
C ASP A 88 -7.90 -24.84 7.15
N ASP A 89 -9.10 -25.32 7.50
CA ASP A 89 -9.34 -26.62 8.14
C ASP A 89 -8.90 -27.81 7.26
N SER A 90 -8.41 -27.58 6.04
CA SER A 90 -7.87 -28.64 5.17
C SER A 90 -6.48 -29.15 5.59
N LYS A 91 -5.86 -28.53 6.62
CA LYS A 91 -4.55 -28.91 7.14
C LYS A 91 -4.57 -29.72 8.46
N ILE A 92 -5.71 -30.28 8.87
CA ILE A 92 -5.82 -31.21 10.02
C ILE A 92 -6.02 -32.65 9.54
#